data_AF-A0A957HAQ0-F1
#
_entry.id   AF-A0A957HAQ0-F1
#
_cell.length_a   1.000
_cell.length_b   1.000
_cell.length_c   1.000
_cell.angle_alpha   90.00
_cell.angle_beta   90.00
_cell.angle_gamma   90.00
#
_symmetry.space_group_name_H-M   'P 1'
#
loop_
_entity.id
_entity.type
_entity.pdbx_description
1 polymer ?
#
loop_
_entity_poly.entity_id
_entity_poly.type
_entity_poly.pdbx_seq_one_letter_code
_entity_poly.pdbx_strand_id
1 'polypeptide(L)'
;MPVTKPIEFVNETPGERLDKIVVARLGEGFSRAHVQKLIDDGNVSVDGEWVKAGIKLKGGEFIRIAVPPQPPQQDVRAENIPLKIVYEDADIAVIDKPAGLIVHPGAGNEHGTMVNALLARYPEIEQIPIAPKRRGIVHRLDKDTSGLMVVAKSDRAHQGLAAQFADHGRTGPLQRAYLAFVWGAPPRRAGTIE
;
A
#
# COMPACT_ATOMS: atom_id res chain seq x y z
N MET A 1 3.13 -25.45 -8.02
CA MET A 1 3.46 -24.28 -7.18
C MET A 1 4.49 -24.71 -6.16
N PRO A 2 5.59 -23.99 -5.92
CA PRO A 2 6.54 -24.41 -4.90
C PRO A 2 5.84 -24.32 -3.55
N VAL A 3 5.64 -25.47 -2.92
CA VAL A 3 5.16 -25.55 -1.55
C VAL A 3 6.29 -24.98 -0.68
N THR A 4 6.08 -23.79 -0.12
CA THR A 4 6.98 -23.25 0.90
C THR A 4 7.01 -24.25 2.06
N LYS A 5 8.20 -24.79 2.37
CA LYS A 5 8.34 -25.68 3.52
C LYS A 5 7.90 -24.93 4.78
N PRO A 6 7.11 -25.57 5.67
CA PRO A 6 6.75 -24.97 6.95
C PRO A 6 8.00 -24.59 7.74
N ILE A 7 7.92 -23.46 8.45
CA ILE A 7 8.95 -23.03 9.40
C ILE A 7 8.58 -23.63 10.76
N GLU A 8 9.52 -24.37 11.34
CA GLU A 8 9.30 -25.14 12.56
C GLU A 8 10.40 -24.81 13.58
N PHE A 9 10.02 -24.55 14.83
CA PHE A 9 10.95 -24.24 15.91
C PHE A 9 10.32 -24.41 17.30
N VAL A 10 11.17 -24.58 18.30
CA VAL A 10 10.76 -24.54 19.71
C VAL A 10 10.85 -23.11 20.21
N ASN A 11 9.81 -22.62 20.88
CA ASN A 11 9.85 -21.34 21.57
C ASN A 11 10.73 -21.43 22.82
N GLU A 12 11.82 -20.69 22.89
CA GLU A 12 12.69 -20.69 24.08
C GLU A 12 12.33 -19.57 25.07
N THR A 13 11.48 -18.62 24.67
CA THR A 13 11.19 -17.42 25.47
C THR A 13 9.82 -17.51 26.14
N PRO A 14 9.76 -17.60 27.48
CA PRO A 14 8.50 -17.57 28.22
C PRO A 14 7.87 -16.17 28.24
N GLY A 15 6.54 -16.13 28.35
CA GLY A 15 5.76 -14.93 28.66
C GLY A 15 5.47 -14.00 27.47
N GLU A 16 5.98 -14.30 26.28
CA GLU A 16 5.74 -13.50 25.08
C GLU A 16 4.53 -14.02 24.29
N ARG A 17 3.84 -13.11 23.61
CA ARG A 17 2.66 -13.43 22.81
C ARG A 17 3.04 -14.13 21.51
N LEU A 18 2.21 -15.09 21.07
CA LEU A 18 2.40 -15.82 19.82
C LEU A 18 2.58 -14.88 18.61
N ASP A 19 1.74 -13.85 18.46
CA ASP A 19 1.85 -12.89 17.36
C ASP A 19 3.23 -12.23 17.26
N LYS A 20 3.79 -11.82 18.40
CA LYS A 20 5.13 -11.23 18.45
C LYS A 20 6.24 -12.23 18.18
N ILE A 21 6.14 -13.45 18.72
CA ILE A 21 7.11 -14.51 18.45
C ILE A 21 7.16 -14.82 16.95
N VAL A 22 6.00 -14.93 16.32
CA VAL A 22 5.88 -15.21 14.87
C VAL A 22 6.39 -14.03 14.04
N VAL A 23 6.08 -12.79 14.40
CA VAL A 23 6.65 -11.59 13.74
C VAL A 23 8.17 -11.59 13.82
N ALA A 24 8.73 -11.83 15.01
CA ALA A 24 10.18 -11.86 15.22
C ALA A 24 10.85 -12.98 14.41
N ARG A 25 10.17 -14.13 14.27
CA ARG A 25 10.68 -15.27 13.50
C ARG A 25 10.62 -15.05 11.99
N LEU A 26 9.52 -14.50 11.47
CA LEU A 26 9.33 -14.28 10.03
C LEU A 26 10.12 -13.07 9.51
N GLY A 27 10.37 -12.08 10.35
CA GLY A 27 11.22 -10.93 10.03
C GLY A 27 10.63 -9.99 8.98
N GLU A 28 11.50 -9.40 8.17
CA GLU A 28 11.13 -8.37 7.19
C GLU A 28 10.12 -8.90 6.16
N GLY A 29 9.10 -8.09 5.87
CA GLY A 29 8.02 -8.42 4.94
C GLY A 29 6.73 -8.91 5.59
N PHE A 30 6.72 -9.23 6.89
CA PHE A 30 5.52 -9.63 7.63
C PHE A 30 5.11 -8.57 8.65
N SER A 31 4.07 -7.81 8.31
CA SER A 31 3.46 -6.89 9.27
C SER A 31 2.71 -7.66 10.36
N ARG A 32 2.50 -7.03 11.53
CA ARG A 32 1.72 -7.63 12.62
C ARG A 32 0.30 -8.01 12.18
N ALA A 33 -0.34 -7.19 11.35
CA ALA A 33 -1.67 -7.48 10.81
C ALA A 33 -1.67 -8.72 9.90
N HIS A 34 -0.60 -8.91 9.11
CA HIS A 34 -0.44 -10.09 8.27
C HIS A 34 -0.23 -11.36 9.13
N VAL A 35 0.58 -11.28 10.19
CA VAL A 35 0.78 -12.41 11.12
C VAL A 35 -0.49 -12.76 11.87
N GLN A 36 -1.24 -11.77 12.34
CA GLN A 36 -2.53 -11.99 12.99
C GLN A 36 -3.47 -12.76 12.08
N LYS A 37 -3.58 -12.34 10.81
CA LYS A 37 -4.37 -13.05 9.80
C LYS A 37 -3.85 -14.47 9.54
N LEU A 38 -2.54 -14.68 9.43
CA LEU A 38 -1.97 -16.03 9.27
C LEU A 38 -2.38 -16.95 10.43
N ILE A 39 -2.32 -16.44 11.66
CA ILE A 39 -2.77 -17.20 12.83
C ILE A 39 -4.26 -17.47 12.70
N ASP A 40 -5.10 -16.45 12.51
CA ASP A 40 -6.56 -16.61 12.42
C ASP A 40 -7.02 -17.55 11.30
N ASP A 41 -6.28 -17.60 10.18
CA ASP A 41 -6.51 -18.49 9.03
C ASP A 41 -6.03 -19.95 9.28
N GLY A 42 -5.53 -20.27 10.48
CA GLY A 42 -5.11 -21.64 10.83
C GLY A 42 -3.70 -22.01 10.34
N ASN A 43 -2.93 -21.05 9.83
CA ASN A 43 -1.60 -21.30 9.27
C ASN A 43 -0.48 -21.36 10.31
N VAL A 44 -0.81 -21.16 11.60
CA VAL A 44 0.12 -21.26 12.72
C VAL A 44 -0.46 -22.20 13.77
N SER A 45 0.35 -23.16 14.22
CA SER A 45 0.00 -24.10 15.28
C SER A 45 1.06 -24.14 16.37
N VAL A 46 0.63 -24.36 17.61
CA VAL A 46 1.46 -24.56 18.80
C VAL A 46 1.17 -25.97 19.31
N ASP A 47 2.20 -26.81 19.40
CA ASP A 47 2.12 -28.23 19.75
C ASP A 47 1.09 -29.02 18.90
N GLY A 48 0.93 -28.60 17.64
CA GLY A 48 0.00 -29.21 16.68
C GLY A 48 -1.43 -28.67 16.75
N GLU A 49 -1.75 -27.78 17.69
CA GLU A 49 -3.08 -27.18 17.81
C GLU A 49 -3.09 -25.71 17.40
N TRP A 50 -4.22 -25.27 16.86
CA TRP A 50 -4.45 -23.85 16.60
C TRP A 50 -4.75 -23.11 17.90
N VAL A 51 -4.13 -21.94 18.09
CA VAL A 51 -4.39 -21.07 19.23
C VAL A 51 -4.51 -19.61 18.81
N LYS A 52 -5.19 -18.81 19.62
CA LYS A 52 -5.34 -17.37 19.36
C LYS A 52 -4.00 -16.65 19.41
N ALA A 53 -3.80 -15.70 18.51
CA ALA A 53 -2.55 -14.96 18.36
C ALA A 53 -2.07 -14.19 19.61
N GLY A 54 -3.01 -13.78 20.48
CA GLY A 54 -2.70 -13.06 21.72
C GLY A 54 -2.26 -13.93 22.89
N ILE A 55 -2.25 -15.27 22.75
CA ILE A 55 -1.84 -16.20 23.82
C ILE A 55 -0.36 -15.98 24.14
N LYS A 56 -0.06 -15.90 25.43
CA LYS A 56 1.33 -15.92 25.93
C LYS A 56 1.79 -17.36 26.08
N LEU A 57 2.95 -17.67 25.53
CA LEU A 57 3.55 -19.00 25.60
C LEU A 57 4.46 -19.12 26.83
N LYS A 58 4.64 -20.33 27.33
CA LYS A 58 5.42 -20.65 28.53
C LYS A 58 6.87 -21.00 28.23
N GLY A 59 7.23 -21.18 26.96
CA GLY A 59 8.54 -21.71 26.56
C GLY A 59 8.51 -23.24 26.55
N GLY A 60 9.21 -23.82 25.58
CA GLY A 60 9.24 -25.25 25.28
C GLY A 60 8.21 -25.70 24.24
N GLU A 61 7.23 -24.88 23.88
CA GLU A 61 6.23 -25.25 22.88
C GLU A 61 6.81 -25.30 21.46
N PHE A 62 6.37 -26.28 20.67
CA PHE A 62 6.72 -26.42 19.27
C PHE A 62 5.79 -25.59 18.39
N ILE A 63 6.35 -24.62 17.68
CA ILE A 63 5.61 -23.74 16.77
C ILE A 63 5.87 -24.17 15.33
N ARG A 64 4.79 -24.35 14.58
CA ARG A 64 4.82 -24.56 13.13
C ARG A 64 4.07 -23.45 12.42
N ILE A 65 4.71 -22.86 11.42
CA ILE A 65 4.17 -21.78 10.58
C ILE A 65 4.17 -22.27 9.13
N ALA A 66 2.99 -22.35 8.53
CA ALA A 66 2.82 -22.60 7.11
C ALA A 66 2.48 -21.30 6.38
N VAL A 67 3.46 -20.61 5.81
CA VAL A 67 3.16 -19.41 5.02
C VAL A 67 2.63 -19.87 3.65
N PRO A 68 1.34 -19.64 3.33
CA PRO A 68 0.82 -19.97 2.02
C PRO A 68 1.57 -19.15 0.97
N PRO A 69 1.87 -19.72 -0.21
CA PRO A 69 2.44 -18.94 -1.30
C PRO A 69 1.51 -17.78 -1.57
N GLN A 70 2.07 -16.56 -1.65
CA GLN A 70 1.25 -15.44 -2.12
C GLN A 70 0.76 -15.79 -3.52
N PRO A 71 -0.54 -15.59 -3.81
CA PRO A 71 -1.00 -15.71 -5.18
C PRO A 71 -0.08 -14.84 -6.06
N PRO A 72 0.32 -15.34 -7.24
CA PRO A 72 1.08 -14.51 -8.17
C PRO A 72 0.36 -13.18 -8.30
N GLN A 73 1.07 -12.08 -8.06
CA GLN A 73 0.48 -10.77 -8.29
C GLN A 73 0.04 -10.75 -9.74
N GLN A 74 -1.25 -10.51 -9.98
CA GLN A 74 -1.67 -10.21 -11.34
C GLN A 74 -0.90 -8.97 -11.77
N ASP A 75 -0.11 -9.11 -12.82
CA ASP A 75 0.59 -7.98 -13.41
C ASP A 75 -0.45 -6.94 -13.83
N VAL A 76 -0.34 -5.74 -13.26
CA VAL A 76 -1.17 -4.62 -13.68
C VAL A 76 -0.84 -4.34 -15.14
N ARG A 77 -1.81 -4.53 -16.04
CA ARG A 77 -1.60 -4.37 -17.48
C ARG A 77 -1.84 -2.93 -17.92
N ALA A 78 -1.08 -2.50 -18.91
CA ALA A 78 -1.31 -1.23 -19.59
C ALA A 78 -2.69 -1.23 -20.28
N GLU A 79 -3.45 -0.14 -20.11
CA GLU A 79 -4.72 0.09 -20.81
C GLU A 79 -4.72 1.48 -21.42
N ASN A 80 -5.16 1.58 -22.67
CA ASN A 80 -5.25 2.86 -23.37
C ASN A 80 -6.47 3.67 -22.90
N ILE A 81 -6.33 4.28 -21.73
CA ILE A 81 -7.34 5.16 -21.11
C ILE A 81 -6.84 6.61 -21.26
N PRO A 82 -7.60 7.52 -21.88
CA PRO A 82 -7.18 8.90 -22.05
C PRO A 82 -6.96 9.60 -20.70
N LEU A 83 -5.79 10.23 -20.54
CA LEU A 83 -5.46 11.08 -19.40
C LEU A 83 -5.30 12.53 -19.88
N LYS A 84 -5.91 13.46 -19.16
CA LYS A 84 -5.72 14.89 -19.40
C LYS A 84 -4.47 15.36 -18.69
N ILE A 85 -3.41 15.60 -19.45
CA ILE A 85 -2.13 16.09 -18.94
C ILE A 85 -2.16 17.63 -18.93
N VAL A 86 -1.94 18.23 -17.76
CA VAL A 86 -1.88 19.70 -17.62
C VAL A 86 -0.44 20.22 -17.55
N TYR A 87 0.50 19.34 -17.17
CA TYR A 87 1.92 19.62 -17.16
C TYR A 87 2.71 18.33 -17.36
N GLU A 88 3.82 18.41 -18.07
CA GLU A 88 4.71 17.28 -18.28
C GLU A 88 6.14 17.76 -18.55
N ASP A 89 7.10 17.15 -17.86
CA ASP A 89 8.53 17.29 -18.13
C ASP A 89 9.22 15.91 -18.16
N ALA A 90 10.54 15.89 -18.06
CA ALA A 90 11.33 14.65 -18.08
C ALA A 90 11.14 13.78 -16.81
N ASP A 91 10.74 14.38 -15.68
CA ASP A 91 10.75 13.78 -14.36
C ASP A 91 9.34 13.56 -13.79
N ILE A 92 8.37 14.40 -14.15
CA ILE A 92 6.99 14.36 -13.62
C ILE A 92 5.95 14.63 -14.72
N ALA A 93 4.72 14.20 -14.45
CA ALA A 93 3.52 14.69 -15.13
C ALA A 93 2.47 15.11 -14.09
N VAL A 94 1.65 16.09 -14.44
CA VAL A 94 0.47 16.48 -13.66
C VAL A 94 -0.77 16.19 -14.49
N ILE A 95 -1.66 15.41 -13.89
CA ILE A 95 -2.86 14.88 -14.55
C ILE A 95 -4.08 15.51 -13.91
N ASP A 96 -4.99 16.01 -14.72
CA ASP A 96 -6.32 16.42 -14.29
C ASP A 96 -7.23 15.17 -14.26
N LYS A 97 -7.26 14.49 -13.11
CA LYS A 97 -8.01 13.24 -12.93
C LYS A 97 -9.51 13.55 -12.90
N PRO A 98 -10.33 12.93 -13.77
CA PRO A 98 -11.78 13.08 -13.66
C PRO A 98 -12.33 12.36 -12.42
N ALA A 99 -13.50 12.79 -11.95
CA ALA A 99 -14.29 11.99 -11.01
C ALA A 99 -14.72 10.66 -11.66
N GLY A 100 -14.87 9.61 -10.86
CA GLY A 100 -15.18 8.25 -11.30
C GLY A 100 -13.95 7.40 -11.65
N LEU A 101 -12.80 8.01 -11.98
CA LEU A 101 -11.57 7.27 -12.28
C LEU A 101 -10.85 6.87 -10.98
N ILE A 102 -10.69 5.55 -10.79
CA ILE A 102 -9.96 4.96 -9.67
C ILE A 102 -8.47 5.11 -9.90
N VAL A 103 -7.71 5.37 -8.84
CA VAL A 103 -6.25 5.55 -8.92
C VAL A 103 -5.55 4.19 -9.05
N HIS A 104 -5.66 3.33 -8.04
CA HIS A 104 -4.94 2.05 -7.97
C HIS A 104 -5.88 0.85 -8.15
N PRO A 105 -5.42 -0.23 -8.81
CA PRO A 105 -6.10 -1.50 -8.81
C PRO A 105 -6.31 -2.02 -7.38
N GLY A 106 -7.45 -2.65 -7.13
CA GLY A 106 -7.82 -3.20 -5.83
C GLY A 106 -9.03 -4.10 -5.90
N ALA A 107 -9.49 -4.58 -4.74
CA ALA A 107 -10.66 -5.44 -4.66
C ALA A 107 -11.88 -4.78 -5.35
N GLY A 108 -12.46 -5.48 -6.32
CA GLY A 108 -13.60 -5.01 -7.12
C GLY A 108 -13.25 -4.07 -8.29
N ASN A 109 -11.99 -3.64 -8.44
CA ASN A 109 -11.52 -2.81 -9.56
C ASN A 109 -10.07 -3.19 -9.89
N GLU A 110 -9.89 -4.33 -10.56
CA GLU A 110 -8.56 -4.88 -10.88
C GLU A 110 -7.91 -4.22 -12.11
N HIS A 111 -8.71 -3.56 -12.94
CA HIS A 111 -8.33 -2.94 -14.21
C HIS A 111 -9.09 -1.60 -14.40
N GLY A 112 -8.81 -0.87 -15.47
CA GLY A 112 -9.51 0.38 -15.77
C GLY A 112 -9.12 1.56 -14.86
N THR A 113 -7.97 1.50 -14.19
CA THR A 113 -7.51 2.53 -13.26
C THR A 113 -6.49 3.48 -13.88
N MET A 114 -6.21 4.57 -13.17
CA MET A 114 -5.18 5.53 -13.56
C MET A 114 -3.79 4.88 -13.67
N VAL A 115 -3.47 3.88 -12.85
CA VAL A 115 -2.22 3.10 -13.00
C VAL A 115 -2.17 2.37 -14.35
N ASN A 116 -3.26 1.74 -14.78
CA ASN A 116 -3.32 1.07 -16.08
C ASN A 116 -3.09 2.08 -17.23
N ALA A 117 -3.69 3.27 -17.10
CA ALA A 117 -3.53 4.37 -18.04
C ALA A 117 -2.10 4.91 -18.11
N LEU A 118 -1.47 5.10 -16.94
CA LEU A 118 -0.10 5.56 -16.82
C LEU A 118 0.89 4.56 -17.41
N LEU A 119 0.70 3.27 -17.19
CA LEU A 119 1.54 2.22 -17.78
C LEU A 119 1.48 2.21 -19.31
N ALA A 120 0.31 2.48 -19.89
CA ALA A 120 0.18 2.59 -21.34
C ALA A 120 0.89 3.84 -21.90
N ARG A 121 0.90 4.94 -21.14
CA ARG A 121 1.46 6.22 -21.59
C ARG A 121 2.96 6.37 -21.31
N TYR A 122 3.43 5.85 -20.19
CA TYR A 122 4.79 5.95 -19.68
C TYR A 122 5.32 4.56 -19.31
N PRO A 123 5.63 3.68 -20.27
CA PRO A 123 6.10 2.32 -19.98
C PRO A 123 7.33 2.29 -19.05
N GLU A 124 8.16 3.33 -19.06
CA GLU A 124 9.33 3.47 -18.20
C GLU A 124 9.02 3.45 -16.69
N ILE A 125 7.81 3.83 -16.28
CA ILE A 125 7.42 3.82 -14.85
C ILE A 125 7.30 2.39 -14.29
N GLU A 126 7.24 1.39 -15.17
CA GLU A 126 7.31 -0.02 -14.77
C GLU A 126 8.64 -0.35 -14.07
N GLN A 127 9.72 0.36 -14.45
CA GLN A 127 11.07 0.12 -13.97
C GLN A 127 11.39 0.87 -12.67
N ILE A 128 10.49 1.72 -12.16
CA ILE A 128 10.69 2.42 -10.88
C ILE A 128 10.67 1.37 -9.75
N PRO A 129 11.81 1.11 -9.08
CA PRO A 129 11.95 0.01 -8.14
C PRO A 129 11.19 0.25 -6.83
N ILE A 130 10.96 1.52 -6.49
CA ILE A 130 10.29 1.93 -5.25
C ILE A 130 8.78 1.91 -5.48
N ALA A 131 8.08 1.12 -4.64
CA ALA A 131 6.64 0.91 -4.71
C ALA A 131 6.15 0.46 -6.11
N PRO A 132 6.56 -0.74 -6.59
CA PRO A 132 6.22 -1.23 -7.93
C PRO A 132 4.72 -1.28 -8.21
N LYS A 133 3.88 -1.38 -7.16
CA LYS A 133 2.41 -1.35 -7.28
C LYS A 133 1.83 0.04 -7.52
N ARG A 134 2.59 1.10 -7.21
CA ARG A 134 2.13 2.49 -7.28
C ARG A 134 2.57 3.20 -8.57
N ARG A 135 3.56 2.67 -9.31
CA ARG A 135 3.90 3.10 -10.68
C ARG A 135 4.03 4.64 -10.79
N GLY A 136 4.90 5.23 -9.97
CA GLY A 136 5.12 6.69 -9.95
C GLY A 136 4.11 7.52 -9.15
N ILE A 137 3.02 6.93 -8.65
CA ILE A 137 2.00 7.64 -7.85
C ILE A 137 2.39 7.64 -6.36
N VAL A 138 2.63 8.82 -5.79
CA VAL A 138 2.99 8.96 -4.36
C VAL A 138 1.82 9.36 -3.46
N HIS A 139 0.68 9.71 -4.04
CA HIS A 139 -0.52 10.20 -3.36
C HIS A 139 -1.78 9.85 -4.14
N ARG A 140 -2.97 10.00 -3.55
CA ARG A 140 -4.22 9.62 -4.21
C ARG A 140 -5.31 10.65 -4.01
N LEU A 141 -6.19 10.72 -4.99
CA LEU A 141 -7.53 11.25 -4.86
C LEU A 141 -8.52 10.09 -4.77
N ASP A 142 -9.65 10.30 -4.10
CA ASP A 142 -10.74 9.33 -4.08
C ASP A 142 -11.37 9.19 -5.47
N LYS A 143 -12.12 8.10 -5.67
CA LYS A 143 -12.75 7.77 -6.95
C LYS A 143 -13.54 8.96 -7.49
N ASP A 144 -14.43 9.51 -6.68
CA ASP A 144 -15.34 10.58 -7.09
C ASP A 144 -14.77 12.00 -6.88
N THR A 145 -13.51 12.09 -6.44
CA THR A 145 -12.79 13.37 -6.35
C THR A 145 -12.07 13.63 -7.67
N SER A 146 -12.39 14.73 -8.34
CA SER A 146 -11.64 15.23 -9.48
C SER A 146 -10.49 16.14 -9.05
N GLY A 147 -9.48 16.30 -9.90
CA GLY A 147 -8.47 17.34 -9.75
C GLY A 147 -7.05 16.88 -10.06
N LEU A 148 -6.10 17.73 -9.68
CA LEU A 148 -4.71 17.58 -10.08
C LEU A 148 -4.01 16.47 -9.29
N MET A 149 -3.34 15.60 -10.03
CA MET A 149 -2.44 14.59 -9.50
C MET A 149 -1.07 14.66 -10.15
N VAL A 150 -0.05 14.94 -9.35
CA VAL A 150 1.35 14.77 -9.77
C VAL A 150 1.76 13.30 -9.72
N VAL A 151 2.45 12.84 -10.76
CA VAL A 151 3.04 11.50 -10.90
C VAL A 151 4.52 11.61 -11.28
N ALA A 152 5.34 10.72 -10.73
CA ALA A 152 6.75 10.62 -11.08
C ALA A 152 6.95 9.72 -12.29
N LYS A 153 7.82 10.16 -13.20
CA LYS A 153 8.31 9.43 -14.38
C LYS A 153 9.73 8.87 -14.18
N SER A 154 10.43 9.30 -13.13
CA SER A 154 11.77 8.83 -12.76
C SER A 154 11.82 8.41 -11.28
N ASP A 155 12.77 7.54 -10.92
CA ASP A 155 12.98 7.13 -9.52
C ASP A 155 13.38 8.33 -8.63
N ARG A 156 14.25 9.21 -9.17
CA ARG A 156 14.64 10.46 -8.52
C ARG A 156 13.43 11.33 -8.17
N ALA A 157 12.52 11.54 -9.13
CA ALA A 157 11.30 12.30 -8.92
C ALA A 157 10.39 11.61 -7.90
N HIS A 158 10.27 10.28 -7.98
CA HIS A 158 9.45 9.49 -7.05
C HIS A 158 9.92 9.69 -5.60
N GLN A 159 11.22 9.55 -5.33
CA GLN A 159 11.79 9.76 -4.00
C GLN A 159 11.55 11.19 -3.49
N GLY A 160 11.80 12.19 -4.33
CA GLY A 160 11.59 13.59 -3.99
C GLY A 160 10.14 13.93 -3.67
N LEU A 161 9.19 13.45 -4.49
CA LEU A 161 7.77 13.62 -4.24
C LEU A 161 7.33 12.84 -2.99
N ALA A 162 7.75 11.59 -2.82
CA ALA A 162 7.41 10.78 -1.66
C ALA A 162 7.82 11.46 -0.33
N ALA A 163 9.02 12.05 -0.28
CA ALA A 163 9.48 12.80 0.87
C ALA A 163 8.60 14.03 1.15
N GLN A 164 8.24 14.79 0.12
CA GLN A 164 7.37 15.97 0.26
C GLN A 164 5.96 15.60 0.77
N PHE A 165 5.39 14.51 0.25
CA PHE A 165 4.09 14.03 0.71
C PHE A 165 4.14 13.44 2.12
N ALA A 166 5.23 12.77 2.51
CA ALA A 166 5.44 12.28 3.87
C ALA A 166 5.58 13.42 4.89
N ASP A 167 6.22 14.53 4.50
CA ASP A 167 6.33 15.75 5.31
C ASP A 167 5.03 16.58 5.33
N HIS A 168 4.00 16.19 4.56
CA HIS A 168 2.73 16.90 4.45
C HIS A 168 2.86 18.38 4.06
N GLY A 169 3.92 18.73 3.31
CA GLY A 169 4.16 20.09 2.85
C GLY A 169 4.65 21.08 3.93
N ARG A 170 5.06 20.61 5.12
CA ARG A 170 5.57 21.49 6.20
C ARG A 170 6.78 22.32 5.78
N THR A 171 7.61 21.78 4.90
CA THR A 171 8.78 22.46 4.32
C THR A 171 8.42 23.54 3.30
N GLY A 172 7.20 23.54 2.74
CA GLY A 172 6.72 24.53 1.77
C GLY A 172 6.69 24.13 0.28
N PRO A 173 7.55 23.24 -0.27
CA PRO A 173 7.53 22.84 -1.68
C PRO A 173 6.24 22.19 -2.17
N LEU A 174 5.48 21.55 -1.27
CA LEU A 174 4.21 20.91 -1.58
C LEU A 174 3.06 21.72 -1.01
N GLN A 175 2.23 22.29 -1.89
CA GLN A 175 0.98 22.93 -1.53
C GLN A 175 -0.18 22.24 -2.27
N ARG A 176 -1.27 21.99 -1.54
CA ARG A 176 -2.49 21.38 -2.09
C ARG A 176 -3.67 22.22 -1.67
N ALA A 177 -4.49 22.61 -2.62
CA ALA A 177 -5.74 23.30 -2.40
C ALA A 177 -6.89 22.50 -3.00
N TYR A 178 -8.01 22.47 -2.31
CA TYR A 178 -9.24 21.83 -2.75
C TYR A 178 -10.34 22.87 -2.84
N LEU A 179 -11.06 22.87 -3.96
CA LEU A 179 -12.31 23.59 -4.09
C LEU A 179 -13.45 22.61 -3.81
N ALA A 180 -14.30 22.94 -2.85
CA ALA A 180 -15.41 22.09 -2.45
C ALA A 180 -16.72 22.88 -2.34
N PHE A 181 -17.82 22.21 -2.64
CA PHE A 181 -19.16 22.65 -2.30
C PHE A 181 -19.64 21.86 -1.10
N VAL A 182 -20.15 22.55 -0.07
CA VAL A 182 -20.53 21.95 1.21
C VAL A 182 -22.02 22.15 1.48
N TRP A 183 -22.62 21.23 2.24
CA TRP A 183 -23.99 21.39 2.70
C TRP A 183 -24.04 22.31 3.93
N GLY A 184 -24.83 23.38 3.86
CA GLY A 184 -24.86 24.43 4.87
C GLY A 184 -23.71 25.44 4.71
N ALA A 185 -23.46 26.23 5.76
CA ALA A 185 -22.39 27.22 5.78
C ALA A 185 -21.57 27.10 7.06
N PRO A 186 -20.23 27.03 6.98
CA PRO A 186 -19.38 27.13 8.16
C PRO A 186 -19.66 28.45 8.91
N PRO A 187 -19.67 28.45 10.26
CA PRO A 187 -19.98 29.64 11.04
C PRO A 187 -18.90 30.73 10.93
N ARG A 188 -17.70 30.38 10.43
CA ARG A 188 -16.57 31.28 10.21
C ARG A 188 -16.09 31.16 8.76
N ARG A 189 -15.61 32.28 8.19
CA ARG A 189 -15.07 32.32 6.82
C ARG A 189 -13.76 31.54 6.66
N ALA A 190 -13.01 31.34 7.75
CA ALA A 190 -11.77 30.59 7.77
C ALA A 190 -11.58 29.92 9.14
N GLY A 191 -10.83 28.82 9.17
CA GLY A 191 -10.49 28.07 10.36
C GLY A 191 -9.67 26.83 10.03
N THR A 192 -9.24 26.12 11.06
CA THR A 192 -8.50 24.85 10.97
C THR A 192 -9.32 23.76 11.63
N ILE A 193 -9.32 22.56 11.04
CA ILE A 193 -9.88 21.34 11.62
C ILE A 193 -8.68 20.47 11.99
N GLU A 194 -8.61 20.02 13.26
CA GLU A 194 -7.57 19.10 13.76
C GLU A 194 -8.04 17.64 13.76
#